data_AF-A0A7X7XG43-F1
#
_entry.id   AF-A0A7X7XG43-F1
#
_cell.length_a   1.000
_cell.length_b   1.000
_cell.length_c   1.000
_cell.angle_alpha   90.00
_cell.angle_beta   90.00
_cell.angle_gamma   90.00
#
_symmetry.space_group_name_H-M   'P 1'
#
loop_
_entity.id
_entity.type
_entity.pdbx_description
1 polymer ?
#
loop_
_entity_poly.entity_id
_entity_poly.type
_entity_poly.pdbx_seq_one_letter_code
_entity_poly.pdbx_strand_id
1 'polypeptide(L)' 'MGHPPFRIQIITSASGCRFEDCLGLAVRAVIDGVPGPVIHLNDLKVNKQAAGRLKDLNDLENLP' A
#
# COMPACT_ATOMS: atom_id res chain seq x y z
N MET A 1 -11.27 -10.42 -6.41
CA MET A 1 -11.45 -11.68 -7.17
C MET A 1 -10.13 -12.43 -7.14
N GLY A 2 -10.09 -13.64 -6.59
CA GLY A 2 -8.88 -14.46 -6.44
C GLY A 2 -8.96 -15.40 -5.22
N HIS A 3 -8.67 -16.69 -5.39
CA HIS A 3 -8.58 -17.68 -4.30
C HIS A 3 -7.12 -17.78 -3.82
N PRO A 4 -6.87 -18.09 -2.53
CA PRO A 4 -5.52 -18.33 -2.05
C PRO A 4 -4.77 -19.32 -2.98
N PRO A 5 -3.49 -19.09 -3.31
CA PRO A 5 -2.60 -18.02 -2.80
C PRO A 5 -2.70 -16.66 -3.53
N PHE A 6 -3.49 -16.54 -4.60
CA PHE A 6 -3.58 -15.34 -5.45
C PHE A 6 -4.84 -14.50 -5.18
N ARG A 7 -5.02 -14.03 -3.94
CA ARG A 7 -6.14 -13.16 -3.60
C ARG A 7 -5.85 -11.71 -4.00
N ILE A 8 -6.65 -11.17 -4.91
CA ILE A 8 -6.65 -9.74 -5.26
C ILE A 8 -7.85 -9.06 -4.59
N GLN A 9 -7.57 -8.04 -3.80
CA GLN A 9 -8.56 -7.15 -3.21
C GLN A 9 -8.49 -5.80 -3.91
N ILE A 10 -9.62 -5.34 -4.43
CA ILE A 10 -9.76 -4.03 -5.05
C ILE A 10 -10.49 -3.15 -4.04
N ILE A 11 -9.89 -2.03 -3.69
CA ILE A 11 -10.46 -1.00 -2.80
C ILE A 11 -10.51 0.32 -3.56
N THR A 12 -11.55 1.11 -3.33
CA THR A 12 -11.70 2.44 -3.93
C THR A 12 -11.25 3.56 -3.00
N SER A 13 -10.91 3.24 -1.76
CA SER A 13 -10.39 4.17 -0.77
C SER A 13 -9.41 3.48 0.18
N ALA A 14 -8.42 4.24 0.63
CA ALA A 14 -7.41 3.83 1.59
C ALA A 14 -7.40 4.82 2.76
N SER A 15 -7.44 4.34 3.99
CA SER A 15 -7.48 5.20 5.19
C SER A 15 -6.25 6.11 5.27
N GLY A 16 -6.45 7.40 5.55
CA GLY A 16 -5.35 8.34 5.76
C GLY A 16 -4.58 8.79 4.52
N CYS A 17 -4.96 8.33 3.31
CA CYS A 17 -4.29 8.70 2.08
C CYS A 17 -5.29 9.06 0.97
N ARG A 18 -4.97 10.07 0.16
CA ARG A 18 -5.71 10.40 -1.06
C ARG A 18 -4.99 9.80 -2.26
N PHE A 19 -5.77 9.24 -3.19
CA PHE A 19 -5.22 8.58 -4.38
C PHE A 19 -4.34 9.52 -5.21
N GLU A 20 -4.76 10.77 -5.39
CA GLU A 20 -4.05 11.77 -6.19
C GLU A 20 -2.65 12.05 -5.63
N ASP A 21 -2.55 12.22 -4.31
CA ASP A 21 -1.28 12.50 -3.61
C ASP A 21 -0.34 11.30 -3.71
N CYS A 22 -0.84 10.10 -3.46
CA CYS A 22 -0.06 8.86 -3.55
C CYS A 22 0.39 8.55 -4.97
N LEU A 23 -0.45 8.83 -5.98
CA LEU A 23 -0.09 8.60 -7.37
C LEU A 23 1.01 9.56 -7.83
N GLY A 24 1.02 10.80 -7.33
CA GLY A 24 2.07 11.78 -7.62
C GLY A 24 3.45 11.37 -7.10
N LEU A 25 3.51 10.66 -5.97
CA LEU A 25 4.75 10.15 -5.36
C LEU A 25 5.02 8.67 -5.68
N ALA A 26 4.15 8.01 -6.44
CA ALA A 26 4.26 6.58 -6.73
C ALA A 26 5.56 6.24 -7.46
N VAL A 27 6.17 5.14 -7.06
CA VAL A 27 7.39 4.60 -7.66
C VAL A 27 7.01 3.70 -8.82
N ARG A 28 7.65 3.87 -9.99
CA ARG A 28 7.50 2.92 -11.10
C ARG A 28 8.39 1.71 -10.82
N ALA A 29 7.76 0.56 -10.59
CA ALA A 29 8.45 -0.70 -10.38
C ALA A 29 7.96 -1.75 -11.38
N VAL A 30 8.79 -2.76 -11.63
CA VAL A 30 8.43 -3.93 -12.43
C VAL A 30 8.18 -5.07 -11.46
N ILE A 31 6.95 -5.56 -11.39
CA ILE A 31 6.56 -6.70 -10.56
C ILE A 31 6.28 -7.87 -11.52
N ASP A 32 7.05 -8.94 -11.42
CA ASP A 32 6.95 -10.13 -12.30
C ASP A 32 6.94 -9.80 -13.80
N GLY A 33 7.76 -8.82 -14.21
CA GLY A 33 7.86 -8.36 -15.60
C GLY A 33 6.79 -7.34 -16.03
N VAL A 34 5.84 -7.01 -15.15
CA VAL A 34 4.79 -6.03 -15.42
C VAL A 34 5.15 -4.67 -14.80
N PRO A 35 5.35 -3.61 -15.61
CA PRO A 35 5.59 -2.27 -15.08
C PRO A 35 4.30 -1.69 -14.51
N GLY A 36 4.38 -1.11 -13.31
CA GLY A 36 3.24 -0.46 -12.66
C GLY A 36 3.65 0.56 -11.60
N PRO A 37 2.74 1.48 -11.25
CA PRO A 37 2.93 2.38 -10.11
C PRO A 37 2.76 1.61 -8.80
N VAL A 38 3.70 1.79 -7.89
CA VAL A 38 3.67 1.25 -6.53
C VAL A 38 3.66 2.42 -5.55
N ILE A 39 2.81 2.34 -4.53
CA ILE A 39 2.69 3.39 -3.50
C ILE A 39 4.04 3.67 -2.83
N HIS A 40 4.33 4.95 -2.59
CA HIS A 40 5.56 5.34 -1.91
C HIS A 40 5.58 4.84 -0.46
N LEU A 41 6.78 4.58 0.08
CA LEU A 41 6.94 4.05 1.43
C LEU A 41 6.34 4.97 2.50
N ASN A 42 6.49 6.28 2.35
CA ASN A 42 5.93 7.27 3.29
C ASN A 42 4.40 7.21 3.32
N ASP A 43 3.77 7.12 2.15
CA ASP A 43 2.31 7.04 2.06
C ASP A 43 1.80 5.69 2.57
N LEU A 44 2.56 4.62 2.36
CA LEU A 44 2.27 3.31 2.96
C LEU A 44 2.32 3.38 4.50
N LYS A 45 3.32 4.07 5.08
CA LYS A 45 3.42 4.29 6.55
C LYS A 45 2.19 5.05 7.06
N VAL A 46 1.79 6.14 6.39
CA VAL A 46 0.59 6.91 6.73
C VAL A 46 -0.68 6.06 6.66
N ASN A 47 -0.83 5.26 5.59
CA ASN A 47 -1.98 4.36 5.45
C ASN A 47 -2.04 3.34 6.58
N LYS A 48 -0.91 2.72 6.92
CA LYS A 48 -0.81 1.74 8.03
C LYS A 48 -1.17 2.37 9.37
N GLN A 49 -0.69 3.58 9.65
CA GLN A 49 -1.04 4.33 10.87
C GLN A 49 -2.54 4.61 10.95
N ALA A 50 -3.13 5.13 9.87
CA ALA A 50 -4.54 5.48 9.83
C ALA A 50 -5.49 4.28 9.78
N ALA A 51 -5.04 3.14 9.23
CA ALA A 51 -5.82 1.91 9.21
C ALA A 51 -5.92 1.24 10.59
N GLY A 52 -5.02 1.57 11.52
CA GLY A 52 -5.10 1.18 12.93
C GLY A 52 -5.14 -0.33 13.17
N ARG A 53 -4.73 -1.16 12.20
CA ARG A 53 -4.74 -2.61 12.37
C ARG A 53 -3.58 -2.98 13.31
N LEU A 54 -3.84 -3.81 14.31
CA LEU A 54 -2.84 -4.25 15.30
C LEU A 54 -1.56 -4.82 14.65
N LYS A 55 -1.66 -5.41 13.45
CA LYS A 55 -0.52 -5.90 12.66
C LYS A 55 0.27 -4.77 11.98
N ASP A 56 -0.42 -3.72 11.54
CA ASP A 56 0.20 -2.56 10.86
C ASP A 56 0.96 -1.65 11.85
N LEU A 57 0.49 -1.54 13.11
CA LEU A 57 1.20 -0.87 14.20
C LEU A 57 2.53 -1.56 14.56
N ASN A 58 2.54 -2.89 14.60
CA ASN A 58 3.75 -3.68 14.87
C ASN A 58 4.76 -3.65 13.70
N ASP A 59 4.27 -3.54 12.45
CA ASP A 59 5.14 -3.35 11.28
C ASP A 59 5.82 -1.96 11.29
N LEU A 60 5.14 -0.91 11.79
CA LEU A 60 5.70 0.44 11.89
C LEU A 60 6.88 0.53 12.86
N GLU A 61 6.89 -0.25 13.94
CA GLU A 61 8.02 -0.32 14.88
C GLU A 61 9.24 -1.09 14.32
N ASN A 62 9.06 -1.87 13.24
CA ASN A 62 10.12 -2.68 12.61
C ASN A 62 10.57 -2.13 11.24
N LEU A 63 10.04 -0.99 10.81
CA LEU A 63 10.48 -0.29 9.60
C LEU A 63 11.64 0.66 9.95
N PRO A 64 12.79 0.60 9.28
CA PRO A 64 13.87 1.56 9.49
C PRO A 64 13.47 3.00 9.12
#